data_AF-A0A968G5C9-F1
#
_entry.id   AF-A0A968G5C9-F1
#
_cell.length_a   1.000
_cell.length_b   1.000
_cell.length_c   1.000
_cell.angle_alpha   90.00
_cell.angle_beta   90.00
_cell.angle_gamma   90.00
#
_symmetry.space_group_name_H-M   'P 1'
#
loop_
_entity.id
_entity.type
_entity.pdbx_description
1 polymer ?
#
loop_
_entity_poly.entity_id
_entity_poly.type
_entity_poly.pdbx_seq_one_letter_code
_entity_poly.pdbx_strand_id
1 'polypeptide(L)'
;YERLGGRALIAGILLAEVPAQCDPLGPDNKLIFAPGLLGGTSLSSSGRLSVGGKSPLTGGVKEANCGGHGGSDLARLGIKGLVVEGQPESGKFY
;
A
#
# COMPACT_ATOMS: atom_id res chain seq x y z
N TYR A 1 8.05 5.77 -10.43
CA TYR A 1 6.99 4.76 -10.22
C TYR A 1 6.10 4.47 -11.44
N GLU A 2 6.42 4.95 -12.65
CA GLU A 2 5.49 4.99 -13.80
C GLU A 2 4.88 3.63 -14.21
N ARG A 3 5.69 2.56 -14.19
CA ARG A 3 5.31 1.19 -14.62
C ARG A 3 4.95 0.25 -13.47
N LEU A 4 4.73 0.78 -12.26
CA LEU A 4 4.47 -0.03 -11.06
C LEU A 4 3.00 0.06 -10.63
N GLY A 5 2.50 -1.02 -10.04
CA GLY A 5 1.19 -1.12 -9.39
C GLY A 5 1.19 -2.27 -8.38
N GLY A 6 0.14 -2.34 -7.56
CA GLY A 6 0.00 -3.35 -6.50
C GLY A 6 1.26 -3.52 -5.65
N ARG A 7 1.64 -4.79 -5.40
CA ARG A 7 2.85 -5.16 -4.64
C ARG A 7 4.13 -4.48 -5.14
N ALA A 8 4.32 -4.36 -6.44
CA ALA A 8 5.56 -3.81 -6.99
C ALA A 8 5.70 -2.31 -6.67
N LEU A 9 4.59 -1.57 -6.67
CA LEU A 9 4.59 -0.17 -6.24
C LEU A 9 4.91 -0.04 -4.76
N ILE A 10 4.28 -0.88 -3.92
CA ILE A 10 4.55 -0.92 -2.47
C ILE A 10 6.03 -1.17 -2.20
N ALA A 11 6.60 -2.23 -2.78
CA ALA A 11 8.01 -2.55 -2.57
C ALA A 11 8.95 -1.43 -3.04
N GLY A 12 8.63 -0.79 -4.17
CA GLY A 12 9.40 0.34 -4.67
C GLY A 12 9.40 1.54 -3.72
N ILE A 13 8.24 1.90 -3.18
CA ILE A 13 8.11 3.00 -2.19
C ILE A 13 8.85 2.65 -0.90
N LEU A 14 8.68 1.43 -0.38
CA LEU A 14 9.35 1.02 0.85
C LEU A 14 10.88 1.04 0.72
N LEU A 15 11.42 0.59 -0.42
CA LEU A 15 12.85 0.62 -0.67
C LEU A 15 13.40 2.04 -0.84
N ALA A 16 12.61 2.96 -1.38
CA ALA A 16 13.03 4.32 -1.63
C ALA A 16 12.88 5.23 -0.40
N GLU A 17 11.88 4.98 0.45
CA GLU A 17 11.41 5.99 1.40
C GLU A 17 11.29 5.51 2.85
N VAL A 18 11.38 4.20 3.12
CA VAL A 18 11.27 3.66 4.49
C VAL A 18 12.65 3.21 4.99
N PRO A 19 13.15 3.75 6.12
CA PRO A 19 14.43 3.32 6.68
C PRO A 19 14.41 1.82 7.02
N ALA A 20 15.39 1.06 6.52
CA ALA A 20 15.46 -0.38 6.72
C ALA A 20 15.49 -0.81 8.20
N GLN A 21 15.93 0.07 9.10
CA GLN A 21 16.03 -0.18 10.54
C GLN A 21 14.93 0.51 11.37
N CYS A 22 13.94 1.17 10.75
CA CYS A 22 12.86 1.80 11.51
C CYS A 22 12.01 0.78 12.29
N ASP A 23 11.34 1.22 13.35
CA ASP A 23 10.33 0.41 14.02
C ASP A 23 9.15 0.18 13.05
N PRO A 24 8.75 -1.08 12.77
CA PRO A 24 7.57 -1.36 11.95
C PRO A 24 6.24 -0.84 12.52
N LEU A 25 6.17 -0.53 13.82
CA LEU A 25 4.98 0.11 14.44
C LEU A 25 5.19 1.61 14.73
N GLY A 26 6.34 2.15 14.35
CA GLY A 26 6.69 3.55 14.53
C GLY A 26 6.22 4.45 13.37
N PRO A 27 6.37 5.77 13.54
CA PRO A 27 5.88 6.78 12.58
C PRO A 27 6.62 6.79 11.23
N ASP A 28 7.81 6.19 11.17
CA ASP A 28 8.63 6.12 9.95
C ASP A 28 8.20 4.99 9.00
N ASN A 29 7.36 4.06 9.47
CA ASN A 29 6.78 3.05 8.59
C ASN A 29 5.64 3.66 7.78
N LYS A 30 5.42 3.12 6.58
CA LYS A 30 4.35 3.56 5.68
C LYS A 30 3.35 2.43 5.47
N LEU A 31 2.07 2.74 5.58
CA LEU A 31 0.99 1.85 5.19
C LEU A 31 0.49 2.26 3.81
N ILE A 32 0.74 1.41 2.82
CA ILE A 32 0.54 1.74 1.41
C ILE A 32 -0.57 0.87 0.85
N PHE A 33 -1.58 1.50 0.26
CA PHE A 33 -2.64 0.87 -0.52
C PHE A 33 -2.37 1.11 -2.00
N ALA A 34 -2.28 0.06 -2.80
CA ALA A 34 -1.98 0.16 -4.22
C ALA A 34 -2.89 -0.78 -5.03
N PRO A 35 -3.80 -0.26 -5.88
CA PRO A 35 -4.51 -1.11 -6.83
C PRO A 35 -3.55 -1.74 -7.84
N GLY A 36 -3.96 -2.88 -8.40
CA GLY A 36 -3.23 -3.51 -9.50
C GLY A 36 -3.17 -2.60 -10.75
N LEU A 37 -2.19 -2.84 -11.63
CA LEU A 37 -2.02 -2.07 -12.87
C LEU A 37 -3.26 -2.09 -13.79
N LEU A 38 -4.02 -3.19 -13.74
CA LEU A 38 -5.24 -3.38 -14.51
C LEU A 38 -6.50 -3.04 -13.69
N GLY A 39 -6.33 -2.49 -12.50
CA GLY A 39 -7.43 -2.07 -11.63
C GLY A 39 -8.31 -1.07 -12.37
N GLY A 40 -9.63 -1.19 -12.17
CA GLY A 40 -10.61 -0.29 -12.79
C GLY A 40 -11.01 -0.63 -14.22
N THR A 41 -10.32 -1.57 -14.87
CA THR A 41 -10.72 -2.11 -16.19
C THR A 41 -11.91 -3.08 -16.06
N SER A 42 -12.49 -3.50 -17.19
CA SER A 42 -13.54 -4.52 -17.26
C SER A 42 -13.00 -5.96 -17.24
N LEU A 43 -11.67 -6.14 -17.11
CA LEU A 43 -11.06 -7.46 -17.04
C LEU A 43 -11.51 -8.20 -15.78
N SER A 44 -11.89 -9.46 -15.94
CA SER A 44 -12.26 -10.33 -14.84
C SER A 44 -11.12 -10.42 -13.82
N SER A 45 -11.48 -10.38 -12.53
CA SER A 45 -10.54 -10.51 -11.41
C SER A 45 -9.42 -9.45 -11.32
N SER A 46 -9.55 -8.32 -12.05
CA SER A 46 -8.54 -7.24 -12.06
C SER A 46 -8.64 -6.25 -10.90
N GLY A 47 -9.78 -6.23 -10.19
CA GLY A 47 -10.07 -5.31 -9.07
C GLY A 47 -9.34 -5.61 -7.75
N ARG A 48 -8.11 -6.14 -7.81
CA ARG A 48 -7.33 -6.49 -6.62
C ARG A 48 -6.72 -5.24 -6.00
N LEU A 49 -6.67 -5.21 -4.67
CA LEU A 49 -6.00 -4.19 -3.89
C LEU A 49 -4.86 -4.84 -3.10
N SER A 50 -3.66 -4.28 -3.24
CA SER A 50 -2.51 -4.62 -2.42
C SER A 50 -2.39 -3.62 -1.28
N VAL A 51 -2.12 -4.10 -0.08
CA VAL A 51 -1.87 -3.28 1.11
C VAL A 51 -0.58 -3.75 1.77
N GLY A 52 0.36 -2.85 2.06
CA GLY A 52 1.65 -3.28 2.58
C GLY A 52 2.46 -2.20 3.26
N GLY A 53 3.52 -2.64 3.92
CA GLY A 53 4.41 -1.85 4.76
C GLY A 53 5.57 -2.70 5.26
N LYS A 54 6.39 -2.15 6.16
CA LYS A 54 7.32 -2.98 6.94
C LYS A 54 6.53 -3.85 7.92
N SER A 55 6.81 -5.14 7.95
CA SER A 55 6.07 -6.08 8.79
C SER A 55 6.60 -6.08 10.22
N PRO A 56 5.72 -5.96 11.24
CA PRO A 56 6.11 -6.19 12.63
C PRO A 56 6.43 -7.66 12.93
N LEU A 57 5.88 -8.60 12.14
CA LEU A 57 6.10 -10.03 12.33
C LEU A 57 7.43 -10.50 11.73
N THR A 58 7.77 -10.03 10.52
CA THR A 58 8.94 -10.53 9.78
C THR A 58 10.10 -9.52 9.71
N GLY A 59 9.88 -8.26 10.08
CA GLY A 59 10.88 -7.19 9.99
C GLY A 59 11.19 -6.71 8.58
N GLY A 60 10.70 -7.38 7.54
CA GLY A 60 10.92 -7.04 6.13
C GLY A 60 9.72 -6.39 5.45
N VAL A 61 9.83 -6.23 4.13
CA VAL A 61 8.71 -5.80 3.28
C VAL A 61 7.61 -6.86 3.28
N LYS A 62 6.37 -6.46 3.54
CA LYS A 62 5.20 -7.34 3.42
C LYS A 62 4.06 -6.66 2.70
N GLU A 63 3.40 -7.44 1.84
CA GLU A 63 2.13 -7.07 1.20
C GLU A 63 1.09 -8.14 1.47
N ALA A 64 -0.15 -7.70 1.66
CA ALA A 64 -1.36 -8.48 1.76
C ALA A 64 -2.31 -8.06 0.63
N ASN A 65 -3.01 -9.03 0.05
CA ASN A 65 -3.84 -8.79 -1.12
C ASN A 65 -5.31 -9.09 -0.79
N CYS A 66 -6.21 -8.21 -1.19
CA CYS A 66 -7.66 -8.42 -1.09
C CYS A 66 -8.35 -8.23 -2.44
N GLY A 67 -9.50 -8.87 -2.58
CA GLY A 67 -10.45 -8.61 -3.66
C GLY A 67 -11.52 -7.60 -3.23
N GLY A 68 -12.62 -7.53 -3.98
CA GLY A 68 -13.72 -6.60 -3.74
C GLY A 68 -13.61 -5.34 -4.61
N HIS A 69 -14.30 -4.28 -4.20
CA HIS A 69 -14.45 -3.07 -5.02
C HIS A 69 -13.33 -2.04 -4.80
N GLY A 70 -12.70 -2.01 -3.62
CA GLY A 70 -11.76 -0.95 -3.25
C GLY A 70 -10.59 -0.75 -4.22
N GLY A 71 -10.02 -1.83 -4.77
CA GLY A 71 -8.95 -1.72 -5.78
C GLY A 71 -9.44 -1.13 -7.10
N SER A 72 -10.63 -1.53 -7.56
CA SER A 72 -11.25 -0.99 -8.78
C SER A 72 -11.65 0.47 -8.61
N ASP A 73 -12.20 0.83 -7.45
CA ASP A 73 -12.69 2.18 -7.19
C ASP A 73 -11.53 3.18 -7.09
N LEU A 74 -10.46 2.84 -6.35
CA LEU A 74 -9.23 3.65 -6.31
C LEU A 74 -8.66 3.89 -7.71
N ALA A 75 -8.57 2.84 -8.52
CA ALA A 75 -8.03 2.94 -9.87
C ALA A 75 -8.92 3.78 -10.80
N ARG A 76 -10.25 3.69 -10.67
CA ARG A 76 -11.21 4.52 -11.43
C ARG A 76 -11.17 6.00 -11.04
N LEU A 77 -10.78 6.31 -9.81
CA LEU A 77 -10.48 7.67 -9.36
C LEU A 77 -9.14 8.20 -9.89
N GLY A 78 -8.38 7.38 -10.65
CA GLY A 78 -7.06 7.74 -11.15
C GLY A 78 -5.95 7.65 -10.09
N ILE A 79 -6.23 7.04 -8.93
CA ILE A 79 -5.28 6.95 -7.82
C ILE A 79 -4.48 5.65 -7.94
N LYS A 80 -3.18 5.76 -8.21
CA LYS A 80 -2.26 4.60 -8.29
C LYS A 80 -1.82 4.06 -6.94
N GLY A 81 -1.88 4.86 -5.90
CA GLY A 81 -1.57 4.44 -4.54
C GLY A 81 -1.92 5.52 -3.52
N LEU A 82 -2.28 5.07 -2.32
CA LEU A 82 -2.50 5.89 -1.14
C LEU A 82 -1.45 5.49 -0.11
N VAL A 83 -0.62 6.45 0.31
CA VAL A 83 0.45 6.26 1.29
C VAL A 83 0.02 6.95 2.57
N VAL A 84 -0.07 6.19 3.66
CA VAL A 84 -0.37 6.70 4.99
C VAL A 84 0.92 6.70 5.80
N GLU A 85 1.25 7.84 6.38
CA GLU A 85 2.52 8.12 7.06
C GLU A 85 2.29 8.71 8.45
N GLY A 86 3.32 8.63 9.30
CA GLY A 86 3.27 9.16 10.65
C GLY A 86 2.41 8.31 11.58
N GLN A 87 2.02 8.91 12.70
CA GLN A 87 1.20 8.26 13.71
C GLN A 87 0.25 9.31 14.31
N PRO A 88 -1.03 8.97 14.54
CA PRO A 88 -1.94 9.88 15.23
C PRO A 88 -1.49 10.09 16.69
N GLU A 89 -1.93 11.20 17.28
CA GLU A 89 -1.76 11.42 18.72
C GLU A 89 -2.48 10.34 19.54
N SER A 90 -1.85 9.94 20.65
CA SER A 90 -2.41 8.91 21.53
C SER A 90 -3.82 9.27 22.01
N GLY A 91 -4.76 8.33 21.88
CA GLY A 91 -6.13 8.48 22.34
C GLY A 91 -7.07 9.24 21.40
N LYS A 92 -6.60 9.72 20.25
CA LYS A 92 -7.45 10.29 19.20
C LYS A 92 -7.73 9.24 18.13
N PHE A 93 -8.96 8.74 18.11
CA PHE A 93 -9.56 8.32 16.84
C PHE A 93 -10.15 9.57 16.21
N TYR A 94 -9.92 9.77 14.91
CA TYR A 94 -10.33 10.92 14.06
C TYR A 94 -9.74 12.29 14.44
#